data_AF-A0A1B7MPJ5-F1
#
_entry.id   AF-A0A1B7MPJ5-F1
#
_cell.length_a   1.000
_cell.length_b   1.000
_cell.length_c   1.000
_cell.angle_alpha   90.00
_cell.angle_beta   90.00
_cell.angle_gamma   90.00
#
_symmetry.space_group_name_H-M   'P 1'
#
loop_
_entity.id
_entity.type
_entity.pdbx_description
1 polymer ?
#
loop_
_entity_poly.entity_id
_entity_poly.type
_entity_poly.pdbx_seq_one_letter_code
_entity_poly.pdbx_strand_id
1 'polypeptide(L)'
;MPQLPVHEPGLQIQCDCCQCDLTHSTRIKCANPVCETGDGVDICPSCFCAGKEFAKHTRGHAYRVIELHSYPIFSPDWGADEELLLIEGIAQEGLGNWQMIAEHVGTRTKEDVEEHYNSVYVDSLDWPLPQMDVKFNIDPEEFQARKRRRISTMTTSVPPPPKVAPTSAPGVHEIATFLPGRLEFEHELDNEAEDLVKDLEFGMCHAWSGDQIVEDENDADVRARARMHEERKTVDGSTNGSQLPANGVNGIINGNGHHPMNGDSHVKSEEPPGEQQGPSEDDPNAEEATLPPPFETEDSLAFKLTLLEMYNQRVDKRREAKAIMYERGLLEYKKMQAAEKKRPKEEKDIVQRLRPFARLQTAEDFEVFAADILYEAMLRKRIQELQHYRRMGLTTPADIEKFEVDSVRRTQAKANLSRDYYSSERLAQLRAGGSMRESEGRKSHERESTPKLGGTASAGPTVRRPPAPLNLANSPSLHLLTPAEQTLCSQLRILPKPYLVIKETLVREYARRGGKLRRREARDLVKIDVNKTSRVWDFLVQAGFLKITPDPPPTAPQDTSMNGVSHTALSVSPSKEASRTVPNPSATLSTNQNGFGPRLIPNFTPPSLSAPSYPSS
;
A
#
# COMPACT_ATOMS: atom_id res chain seq x y z
N MET A 1 3.78 -23.63 41.28
CA MET A 1 3.82 -23.60 39.81
C MET A 1 5.18 -23.04 39.42
N PRO A 2 5.99 -23.72 38.60
CA PRO A 2 7.20 -23.09 38.05
C PRO A 2 6.75 -21.98 37.09
N GLN A 3 7.33 -20.80 37.26
CA GLN A 3 7.10 -19.64 36.40
C GLN A 3 7.68 -19.95 35.01
N LEU A 4 6.88 -19.75 33.96
CA LEU A 4 7.43 -19.69 32.60
C LEU A 4 8.22 -18.38 32.48
N PRO A 5 9.48 -18.41 32.00
CA PRO A 5 10.27 -17.20 31.84
C PRO A 5 9.64 -16.32 30.76
N VAL A 6 9.27 -15.10 31.14
CA VAL A 6 8.93 -14.03 30.21
C VAL A 6 10.25 -13.61 29.58
N HIS A 7 10.45 -13.92 28.31
CA HIS A 7 11.67 -13.59 27.60
C HIS A 7 11.55 -12.14 27.09
N GLU A 8 11.94 -11.19 27.93
CA GLU A 8 12.01 -9.77 27.57
C GLU A 8 13.39 -9.48 26.91
N PRO A 9 13.48 -8.65 25.86
CA PRO A 9 14.76 -8.25 25.29
C PRO A 9 15.49 -7.33 26.28
N GLY A 10 16.61 -7.80 26.84
CA GLY A 10 17.42 -7.07 27.81
C GLY A 10 18.63 -7.90 28.27
N LEU A 11 19.51 -7.29 29.06
CA LEU A 11 20.66 -8.01 29.65
C LEU A 11 20.11 -9.06 30.63
N GLN A 12 20.20 -10.34 30.26
CA GLN A 12 19.79 -11.43 31.14
C GLN A 12 20.81 -11.57 32.27
N ILE A 13 20.37 -11.35 33.51
CA ILE A 13 21.24 -11.39 34.69
C ILE A 13 20.91 -12.66 35.45
N GLN A 14 21.93 -13.41 35.83
CA GLN A 14 21.78 -14.65 36.59
C GLN A 14 22.55 -14.55 37.91
N CYS A 15 22.07 -15.25 38.92
CA CYS A 15 22.82 -15.34 40.17
C CYS A 15 24.08 -16.18 39.95
N ASP A 16 25.25 -15.62 40.24
CA ASP A 16 26.53 -16.34 40.07
C ASP A 16 26.67 -17.60 40.95
N CYS A 17 25.83 -17.73 41.98
CA CYS A 17 25.86 -18.86 42.90
C CYS A 17 24.89 -19.99 42.51
N CYS A 18 23.63 -19.67 42.20
CA CYS A 18 22.59 -20.69 41.94
C CYS A 18 22.01 -20.63 40.52
N GLN A 19 22.48 -19.72 39.68
CA GLN A 19 22.06 -19.53 38.29
C GLN A 19 20.57 -19.23 38.13
N CYS A 20 19.87 -18.81 39.20
CA CYS A 20 18.50 -18.32 39.07
C CYS A 20 18.48 -16.99 38.32
N ASP A 21 17.43 -16.75 37.55
CA ASP A 21 17.22 -15.49 36.84
C ASP A 21 17.03 -14.33 37.83
N LEU A 22 17.80 -13.27 37.64
CA LEU A 22 17.81 -12.03 38.42
C LEU A 22 17.34 -10.81 37.64
N THR A 23 17.01 -10.97 36.36
CA THR A 23 16.73 -9.87 35.42
C THR A 23 15.62 -8.95 35.94
N HIS A 24 14.55 -9.53 36.51
CA HIS A 24 13.40 -8.80 37.06
C HIS A 24 13.24 -8.95 38.57
N SER A 25 14.35 -9.06 39.31
CA SER A 25 14.31 -9.19 40.76
C SER A 25 15.35 -8.31 41.45
N THR A 26 15.05 -7.86 42.66
CA THR A 26 16.04 -7.20 43.52
C THR A 26 17.24 -8.13 43.69
N ARG A 27 18.44 -7.62 43.37
CA ARG A 27 19.68 -8.38 43.44
C ARG A 27 20.75 -7.63 44.22
N ILE A 28 21.72 -8.39 44.73
CA ILE A 28 22.83 -7.85 45.49
C ILE A 28 24.07 -7.91 44.61
N LYS A 29 24.58 -6.73 44.22
CA LYS A 29 25.81 -6.62 43.45
C LYS A 29 26.99 -6.40 44.39
N CYS A 30 27.98 -7.28 44.32
CA CYS A 30 29.19 -7.14 45.11
C CYS A 30 29.95 -5.87 44.70
N ALA A 31 30.39 -5.07 45.68
CA ALA A 31 31.11 -3.81 45.51
C ALA A 31 32.59 -3.91 45.91
N ASN A 32 33.07 -5.11 46.24
CA ASN A 32 34.49 -5.32 46.53
C ASN A 32 35.28 -5.38 45.21
N PRO A 33 36.41 -4.65 45.08
CA PRO A 33 37.24 -4.62 43.87
C PRO A 33 37.68 -6.00 43.36
N VAL A 34 37.83 -6.98 44.26
CA VAL A 34 38.22 -8.36 43.91
C VAL A 34 37.11 -9.08 43.12
N CYS A 35 35.87 -8.62 43.23
CA CYS A 35 34.68 -9.14 42.55
C CYS A 35 34.17 -8.23 41.42
N GLU A 36 34.75 -7.06 41.21
CA GLU A 36 34.38 -6.14 40.11
C GLU A 36 35.11 -6.49 38.79
N THR A 37 35.86 -7.60 38.73
CA THR A 37 36.49 -8.06 37.49
C THR A 37 35.44 -8.63 36.52
N GLY A 38 35.31 -8.04 35.32
CA GLY A 38 34.34 -8.45 34.31
C GLY A 38 32.97 -7.81 34.55
N ASP A 39 31.89 -8.59 34.46
CA ASP A 39 30.51 -8.12 34.64
C ASP A 39 30.12 -7.89 36.12
N GLY A 40 31.05 -8.13 37.05
CA GLY A 40 30.83 -8.10 38.48
C GLY A 40 30.23 -9.40 39.01
N VAL A 41 29.94 -9.44 40.32
CA VAL A 41 29.26 -10.57 40.97
C VAL A 41 27.87 -10.14 41.43
N ASP A 42 26.83 -10.79 40.92
CA ASP A 42 25.42 -10.57 41.19
C ASP A 42 24.80 -11.79 41.92
N ILE A 43 24.19 -11.54 43.08
CA ILE A 43 23.73 -12.58 44.00
C ILE A 43 22.24 -12.37 44.32
N CYS A 44 21.46 -13.45 44.28
CA CYS A 44 20.07 -13.41 44.70
C CYS A 44 19.94 -13.20 46.22
N PRO A 45 18.84 -12.61 46.70
CA PRO A 45 18.63 -12.38 48.14
C PRO A 45 18.76 -13.63 49.00
N SER A 46 18.33 -14.80 48.50
CA SER A 46 18.43 -16.06 49.23
C SER A 46 19.87 -16.57 49.36
N CYS A 47 20.69 -16.49 48.30
CA CYS A 47 22.11 -16.85 48.36
C CYS A 47 22.92 -15.86 49.20
N PHE A 48 22.57 -14.57 49.16
CA PHE A 48 23.20 -13.54 49.98
C PHE A 48 22.89 -13.75 51.48
N CYS A 49 21.62 -13.94 51.84
CA CYS A 49 21.21 -14.18 53.23
C CYS A 49 21.76 -15.50 53.79
N ALA A 50 21.95 -16.51 52.94
CA ALA A 50 22.61 -17.76 53.31
C ALA A 50 24.14 -17.62 53.47
N GLY A 51 24.72 -16.46 53.16
CA GLY A 51 26.15 -16.18 53.28
C GLY A 51 27.00 -17.07 52.38
N LYS A 52 26.52 -17.40 51.18
CA LYS A 52 27.24 -18.29 50.26
C LYS A 52 28.49 -17.61 49.71
N GLU A 53 29.59 -18.31 49.76
CA GLU A 53 30.90 -17.87 49.26
C GLU A 53 31.29 -18.74 48.06
N PHE A 54 31.85 -18.13 47.01
CA PHE A 54 32.21 -18.83 45.78
C PHE A 54 33.27 -18.05 45.01
N ALA A 55 34.12 -18.78 44.29
CA ALA A 55 35.27 -18.22 43.57
C ALA A 55 36.09 -17.27 44.46
N LYS A 56 36.09 -15.96 44.14
CA LYS A 56 36.80 -14.92 44.89
C LYS A 56 35.86 -14.09 45.78
N HIS A 57 34.56 -14.36 45.74
CA HIS A 57 33.54 -13.67 46.52
C HIS A 57 33.44 -14.26 47.93
N THR A 58 33.47 -13.40 48.95
CA THR A 58 33.28 -13.78 50.35
C THR A 58 32.11 -13.00 50.94
N ARG A 59 31.46 -13.55 51.97
CA ARG A 59 30.28 -12.93 52.59
C ARG A 59 30.56 -11.59 53.29
N GLY A 60 31.84 -11.29 53.53
CA GLY A 60 32.28 -10.03 54.14
C GLY A 60 32.50 -8.89 53.14
N HIS A 61 32.25 -9.12 51.85
CA HIS A 61 32.41 -8.08 50.84
C HIS A 61 31.35 -6.98 50.96
N ALA A 62 31.78 -5.73 50.73
CA ALA A 62 30.86 -4.62 50.52
C ALA A 62 29.92 -4.92 49.35
N TYR A 63 28.68 -4.44 49.40
CA TYR A 63 27.65 -4.73 48.42
C TYR A 63 26.77 -3.52 48.14
N ARG A 64 26.08 -3.54 47.00
CA ARG A 64 25.03 -2.61 46.59
C ARG A 64 23.75 -3.39 46.37
N VAL A 65 22.62 -2.86 46.85
CA VAL A 65 21.30 -3.42 46.55
C VAL A 65 20.82 -2.76 45.26
N ILE A 66 20.54 -3.57 44.25
CA ILE A 66 19.98 -3.10 42.99
C ILE A 66 18.49 -3.42 43.03
N GLU A 67 17.68 -2.37 43.15
CA GLU A 67 16.22 -2.47 43.17
C GLU A 67 15.66 -2.45 41.76
N LEU A 68 14.52 -3.11 41.58
CA LEU A 68 13.67 -2.87 40.41
C LEU A 68 13.02 -1.53 40.65
N HIS A 69 13.34 -0.51 39.87
CA HIS A 69 12.75 0.84 39.94
C HIS A 69 11.25 0.84 39.55
N SER A 70 10.50 -0.18 39.97
CA SER A 70 9.07 -0.40 39.74
C SER A 70 8.25 0.42 40.75
N TYR A 71 8.47 1.73 40.79
CA TYR A 71 7.66 2.69 41.52
C TYR A 71 7.16 3.76 40.54
N PRO A 72 5.96 4.33 40.76
CA PRO A 72 5.38 5.30 39.84
C PRO A 72 6.05 6.67 39.93
N ILE A 73 6.33 7.27 38.76
CA ILE A 73 6.97 8.59 38.64
C ILE A 73 6.14 9.62 37.87
N PHE A 74 5.40 9.22 36.83
CA PHE A 74 4.54 10.13 36.06
C PHE A 74 3.07 9.75 36.07
N SER A 75 2.77 8.44 36.14
CA SER A 75 1.40 7.94 36.24
C SER A 75 1.30 6.83 37.30
N PRO A 76 0.13 6.66 37.94
CA PRO A 76 -0.02 5.79 39.12
C PRO A 76 0.11 4.30 38.81
N ASP A 77 -0.08 3.91 37.55
CA ASP A 77 -0.04 2.50 37.13
C ASP A 77 1.21 2.15 36.30
N TRP A 78 2.08 3.12 36.01
CA TRP A 78 3.37 2.94 35.31
C TRP A 78 4.55 3.03 36.26
N GLY A 79 5.53 2.15 36.10
CA GLY A 79 6.76 2.16 36.90
C GLY A 79 7.89 2.89 36.21
N ALA A 80 8.83 3.47 36.96
CA ALA A 80 10.00 4.15 36.37
C ALA A 80 10.85 3.22 35.48
N ASP A 81 10.81 1.92 35.74
CA ASP A 81 11.36 0.89 34.86
C ASP A 81 10.65 0.82 33.49
N GLU A 82 9.31 0.84 33.48
CA GLU A 82 8.50 0.86 32.26
C GLU A 82 8.67 2.19 31.48
N GLU A 83 8.79 3.33 32.18
CA GLU A 83 9.04 4.64 31.56
C GLU A 83 10.41 4.68 30.85
N LEU A 84 11.44 4.11 31.46
CA LEU A 84 12.76 4.03 30.85
C LEU A 84 12.74 3.16 29.59
N LEU A 85 12.11 1.97 29.66
CA LEU A 85 11.96 1.08 28.51
C LEU A 85 11.14 1.71 27.39
N LEU A 86 10.13 2.52 27.72
CA LEU A 86 9.34 3.25 26.74
C LEU A 86 10.21 4.22 25.93
N ILE A 87 10.98 5.06 26.61
CA ILE A 87 11.84 6.05 25.95
C ILE A 87 12.99 5.37 25.20
N GLU A 88 13.57 4.31 25.75
CA GLU A 88 14.58 3.50 25.06
C GLU A 88 14.01 2.86 23.79
N GLY A 89 12.82 2.26 23.88
CA GLY A 89 12.12 1.68 22.74
C GLY A 89 11.80 2.71 21.66
N ILE A 90 11.36 3.92 22.03
CA ILE A 90 11.13 5.02 21.08
C ILE A 90 12.44 5.44 20.39
N ALA A 91 13.55 5.51 21.14
CA ALA A 91 14.85 5.86 20.59
C ALA A 91 15.40 4.79 19.63
N GLN A 92 15.14 3.50 19.88
CA GLN A 92 15.63 2.38 19.07
C GLN A 92 14.74 2.11 17.85
N GLU A 93 13.42 2.03 18.04
CA GLU A 93 12.45 1.57 17.03
C GLU A 93 11.81 2.72 16.22
N GLY A 94 12.01 3.96 16.67
CA GLY A 94 11.44 5.16 16.08
C GLY A 94 10.03 5.47 16.60
N LEU A 95 9.78 6.76 16.88
CA LEU A 95 8.49 7.24 17.37
C LEU A 95 7.35 6.88 16.38
N GLY A 96 6.24 6.35 16.92
CA GLY A 96 5.07 5.94 16.14
C GLY A 96 5.03 4.44 15.80
N ASN A 97 6.14 3.71 15.95
CA ASN A 97 6.15 2.25 15.81
C ASN A 97 5.69 1.54 17.10
N TRP A 98 4.47 1.85 17.55
CA TRP A 98 3.95 1.45 18.86
C TRP A 98 3.91 -0.05 19.09
N GLN A 99 3.81 -0.85 18.03
CA GLN A 99 3.86 -2.31 18.12
C GLN A 99 5.24 -2.79 18.60
N MET A 100 6.32 -2.33 17.96
CA MET A 100 7.68 -2.71 18.34
C MET A 100 8.06 -2.13 19.70
N ILE A 101 7.63 -0.90 19.98
CA ILE A 101 7.87 -0.25 21.28
C ILE A 101 7.16 -1.02 22.40
N ALA A 102 5.91 -1.46 22.20
CA ALA A 102 5.21 -2.27 23.19
C ALA A 102 5.84 -3.65 23.40
N GLU A 103 6.38 -4.26 22.33
CA GLU A 103 7.16 -5.50 22.44
C GLU A 103 8.47 -5.30 23.22
N HIS A 104 9.12 -4.14 23.06
CA HIS A 104 10.31 -3.75 23.84
C HIS A 104 9.97 -3.52 25.33
N VAL A 105 8.84 -2.87 25.61
CA VAL A 105 8.35 -2.63 26.98
C VAL A 105 7.83 -3.91 27.66
N GLY A 106 7.42 -4.92 26.89
CA GLY A 106 7.06 -6.28 27.31
C GLY A 106 5.82 -6.45 28.20
N THR A 107 5.39 -5.38 28.86
CA THR A 107 4.38 -5.37 29.94
C THR A 107 3.13 -4.54 29.60
N ARG A 108 3.07 -4.00 28.38
CA ARG A 108 2.03 -3.08 27.89
C ARG A 108 1.57 -3.44 26.48
N THR A 109 0.34 -3.07 26.13
CA THR A 109 -0.14 -3.15 24.74
C THR A 109 0.31 -1.91 23.94
N LYS A 110 0.26 -1.99 22.61
CA LYS A 110 0.60 -0.83 21.77
C LYS A 110 -0.33 0.36 22.00
N GLU A 111 -1.61 0.08 22.28
CA GLU A 111 -2.60 1.12 22.56
C GLU A 111 -2.29 1.81 23.89
N ASP A 112 -1.96 1.03 24.94
CA ASP A 112 -1.57 1.59 26.24
C ASP A 112 -0.31 2.47 26.14
N VAL A 113 0.67 2.03 25.35
CA VAL A 113 1.94 2.73 25.16
C VAL A 113 1.74 4.06 24.43
N GLU A 114 0.96 4.05 23.34
CA GLU A 114 0.64 5.27 22.57
C GLU A 114 -0.13 6.29 23.41
N GLU A 115 -1.17 5.84 24.10
CA GLU A 115 -2.00 6.72 24.95
C GLU A 115 -1.19 7.32 26.10
N HIS A 116 -0.36 6.51 26.76
CA HIS A 116 0.48 6.98 27.86
C HIS A 116 1.54 7.97 27.37
N TYR A 117 2.21 7.69 26.25
CA TYR A 117 3.21 8.63 25.70
C TYR A 117 2.58 9.98 25.36
N ASN A 118 1.43 9.97 24.69
CA ASN A 118 0.75 11.21 24.33
C ASN A 118 0.32 12.00 25.57
N SER A 119 -0.33 11.35 26.54
CA SER A 119 -0.85 12.02 27.73
C SER A 119 0.24 12.55 28.68
N VAL A 120 1.36 11.84 28.84
CA VAL A 120 2.42 12.21 29.79
C VAL A 120 3.49 13.11 29.19
N TYR A 121 3.86 12.88 27.93
CA TYR A 121 4.98 13.59 27.28
C TYR A 121 4.50 14.66 26.30
N VAL A 122 3.54 14.35 25.43
CA VAL A 122 3.08 15.28 24.38
C VAL A 122 2.14 16.35 24.94
N ASP A 123 1.15 15.93 25.73
CA ASP A 123 0.13 16.80 26.34
C ASP A 123 0.60 17.39 27.69
N SER A 124 1.90 17.28 28.01
CA SER A 124 2.47 17.85 29.22
C SER A 124 2.36 19.38 29.23
N LEU A 125 2.06 19.93 30.41
CA LEU A 125 2.08 21.39 30.63
C LEU A 125 3.50 21.97 30.49
N ASP A 126 4.52 21.17 30.77
CA ASP A 126 5.93 21.56 30.74
C ASP A 126 6.66 20.99 29.50
N TRP A 127 5.91 20.78 28.41
CA TRP A 127 6.47 20.29 27.15
C TRP A 127 7.74 21.08 26.76
N PRO A 128 8.85 20.41 26.41
CA PRO A 128 8.99 19.02 25.98
C PRO A 128 9.22 17.98 27.10
N LEU A 129 9.17 18.38 28.38
CA LEU A 129 9.37 17.48 29.50
C LEU A 129 8.04 17.06 30.13
N PRO A 130 7.95 15.83 30.68
CA PRO A 130 6.82 15.46 31.52
C PRO A 130 6.87 16.23 32.85
N GLN A 131 5.75 16.29 33.57
CA GLN A 131 5.70 16.93 34.88
C GLN A 131 6.55 16.14 35.89
N MET A 132 7.69 16.71 36.30
CA MET A 132 8.68 16.02 37.14
C MET A 132 8.34 16.00 38.64
N ASP A 133 7.43 16.87 39.08
CA ASP A 133 7.12 17.09 40.51
C ASP A 133 5.91 16.31 41.03
N VAL A 134 5.44 15.31 40.28
CA VAL A 134 4.28 14.49 40.66
C VAL A 134 4.67 13.49 41.75
N LYS A 135 3.85 13.39 42.81
CA LYS A 135 4.07 12.48 43.93
C LYS A 135 2.93 11.49 44.07
N PHE A 136 3.28 10.21 44.14
CA PHE A 136 2.35 9.11 44.36
C PHE A 136 2.54 8.52 45.74
N ASN A 137 1.45 8.33 46.49
CA ASN A 137 1.46 7.61 47.76
C ASN A 137 0.73 6.28 47.58
N ILE A 138 1.35 5.38 46.82
CA ILE A 138 0.85 4.03 46.56
C ILE A 138 1.76 3.06 47.29
N ASP A 139 1.16 2.11 48.00
CA ASP A 139 1.92 1.07 48.67
C ASP A 139 2.72 0.24 47.64
N PRO A 140 4.04 0.06 47.81
CA PRO A 140 4.86 -0.68 46.85
C PRO A 140 4.39 -2.12 46.60
N GLU A 141 3.87 -2.80 47.63
CA GLU A 141 3.36 -4.17 47.45
C GLU A 141 2.08 -4.18 46.61
N GLU A 142 1.19 -3.21 46.82
CA GLU A 142 -0.01 -3.03 46.01
C GLU A 142 0.35 -2.74 44.55
N PHE A 143 1.29 -1.82 44.30
CA PHE A 143 1.73 -1.47 42.95
C PHE A 143 2.29 -2.70 42.21
N GLN A 144 3.18 -3.45 42.86
CA GLN A 144 3.72 -4.67 42.29
C GLN A 144 2.64 -5.75 42.08
N ALA A 145 1.64 -5.84 42.97
CA ALA A 145 0.54 -6.78 42.81
C ALA A 145 -0.35 -6.43 41.61
N ARG A 146 -0.55 -5.12 41.33
CA ARG A 146 -1.24 -4.66 40.12
C ARG A 146 -0.45 -5.00 38.85
N LYS A 147 0.86 -4.70 38.83
CA LYS A 147 1.78 -5.04 37.72
C LYS A 147 1.76 -6.55 37.42
N ARG A 148 1.85 -7.40 38.45
CA ARG A 148 1.77 -8.87 38.31
C ARG A 148 0.43 -9.34 37.73
N ARG A 149 -0.70 -8.77 38.19
CA ARG A 149 -2.03 -9.10 37.65
C ARG A 149 -2.13 -8.75 36.17
N ARG A 150 -1.64 -7.57 35.77
CA ARG A 150 -1.61 -7.09 34.38
C ARG A 150 -0.83 -8.02 33.46
N ILE A 151 0.40 -8.38 33.84
CA ILE A 151 1.24 -9.30 33.05
C ILE A 151 0.57 -10.69 32.94
N SER A 152 -0.03 -11.18 34.03
CA SER A 152 -0.75 -12.47 34.01
C SER A 152 -1.96 -12.44 33.09
N THR A 153 -2.70 -11.33 33.02
CA THR A 153 -3.84 -11.20 32.10
C THR A 153 -3.40 -11.16 30.64
N MET A 154 -2.32 -10.43 30.32
CA MET A 154 -1.77 -10.33 28.96
C MET A 154 -1.19 -11.65 28.45
N THR A 155 -0.54 -12.44 29.31
CA THR A 155 0.00 -13.75 28.94
C THR A 155 -1.07 -14.83 28.73
N THR A 156 -2.27 -14.63 29.28
CA THR A 156 -3.40 -15.58 29.14
C THR A 156 -4.30 -15.28 27.94
N SER A 157 -4.27 -14.05 27.42
CA SER A 157 -5.00 -13.70 26.20
C SER A 157 -4.33 -14.35 24.98
N VAL A 158 -5.03 -15.32 24.37
CA VAL A 158 -4.62 -15.92 23.10
C VAL A 158 -4.52 -14.80 22.06
N PRO A 159 -3.36 -14.57 21.41
CA PRO A 159 -3.25 -13.56 20.39
C PRO A 159 -4.27 -13.87 19.28
N PRO A 160 -5.05 -12.87 18.81
CA PRO A 160 -6.00 -13.07 17.74
C PRO A 160 -5.27 -13.68 16.54
N PRO A 161 -5.90 -14.61 15.79
CA PRO A 161 -5.28 -15.18 14.61
C PRO A 161 -4.83 -14.03 13.70
N PRO A 162 -3.60 -14.08 13.16
CA PRO A 162 -3.08 -12.99 12.34
C PRO A 162 -4.08 -12.75 11.23
N LYS A 163 -4.72 -11.58 11.25
CA LYS A 163 -5.53 -11.12 10.12
C LYS A 163 -4.56 -11.05 8.97
N VAL A 164 -4.77 -11.90 7.95
CA VAL A 164 -3.94 -11.87 6.74
C VAL A 164 -4.00 -10.45 6.23
N ALA A 165 -2.87 -9.74 6.29
CA ALA A 165 -2.80 -8.36 5.85
C ALA A 165 -3.38 -8.29 4.43
N PRO A 166 -4.30 -7.35 4.16
CA PRO A 166 -4.92 -7.24 2.85
C PRO A 166 -3.81 -7.01 1.82
N THR A 167 -3.45 -8.08 1.13
CA THR A 167 -2.26 -8.09 0.29
C THR A 167 -2.59 -7.34 -0.99
N SER A 168 -1.73 -6.43 -1.42
CA SER A 168 -1.79 -5.71 -2.70
C SER A 168 -1.53 -6.66 -3.89
N ALA A 169 -2.25 -7.77 -3.94
CA ALA A 169 -2.12 -8.75 -5.01
C ALA A 169 -2.75 -8.19 -6.31
N PRO A 170 -2.21 -8.53 -7.50
CA PRO A 170 -2.63 -7.95 -8.79
C PRO A 170 -4.09 -8.20 -9.20
N GLY A 171 -4.87 -8.91 -8.38
CA GLY A 171 -6.27 -9.24 -8.64
C GLY A 171 -7.28 -8.20 -8.12
N VAL A 172 -6.83 -7.16 -7.40
CA VAL A 172 -7.69 -6.11 -6.81
C VAL A 172 -7.41 -4.72 -7.41
N HIS A 173 -6.79 -4.63 -8.60
CA HIS A 173 -6.60 -3.34 -9.29
C HIS A 173 -7.90 -2.72 -9.83
N GLU A 174 -9.04 -3.41 -9.73
CA GLU A 174 -10.32 -2.89 -10.23
C GLU A 174 -10.92 -1.80 -9.34
N ILE A 175 -10.42 -1.62 -8.11
CA ILE A 175 -10.73 -0.48 -7.26
C ILE A 175 -9.69 0.60 -7.52
N ALA A 176 -9.79 1.28 -8.66
CA ALA A 176 -9.13 2.56 -8.95
C ALA A 176 -7.65 2.68 -8.50
N THR A 177 -6.82 1.63 -8.65
CA THR A 177 -5.41 1.62 -8.20
C THR A 177 -5.19 1.84 -6.68
N PHE A 178 -6.24 1.70 -5.87
CA PHE A 178 -6.13 1.70 -4.42
C PHE A 178 -5.37 0.46 -3.95
N LEU A 179 -4.46 0.64 -3.01
CA LEU A 179 -3.56 -0.38 -2.48
C LEU A 179 -3.95 -0.68 -1.03
N PRO A 180 -4.77 -1.70 -0.77
CA PRO A 180 -5.36 -1.97 0.55
C PRO A 180 -4.35 -2.15 1.68
N GLY A 181 -3.18 -2.72 1.39
CA GLY A 181 -2.13 -2.95 2.38
C GLY A 181 -1.36 -1.68 2.77
N ARG A 182 -1.43 -0.63 1.95
CA ARG A 182 -0.78 0.67 2.21
C ARG A 182 -1.78 1.80 2.51
N LEU A 183 -3.08 1.51 2.44
CA LEU A 183 -4.18 2.46 2.70
C LEU A 183 -4.12 3.72 1.80
N GLU A 184 -3.50 3.62 0.62
CA GLU A 184 -3.24 4.72 -0.31
C GLU A 184 -3.58 4.33 -1.75
N PHE A 185 -3.71 5.32 -2.62
CA PHE A 185 -3.78 5.09 -4.06
C PHE A 185 -2.37 4.96 -4.65
N GLU A 186 -2.21 4.14 -5.69
CA GLU A 186 -0.95 4.09 -6.45
C GLU A 186 -0.61 5.45 -7.07
N HIS A 187 -1.63 6.19 -7.48
CA HIS A 187 -1.56 7.61 -7.84
C HIS A 187 -2.66 8.34 -7.08
N GLU A 188 -2.28 9.31 -6.26
CA GLU A 188 -3.26 10.10 -5.50
C GLU A 188 -4.18 10.89 -6.45
N LEU A 189 -5.40 11.15 -6.00
CA LEU A 189 -6.28 12.09 -6.68
C LEU A 189 -5.61 13.46 -6.71
N ASP A 190 -5.57 14.10 -7.88
CA ASP A 190 -4.81 15.34 -8.07
C ASP A 190 -3.34 15.20 -7.63
N ASN A 191 -2.62 14.18 -8.11
CA ASN A 191 -1.23 13.86 -7.75
C ASN A 191 -0.22 15.03 -7.88
N GLU A 192 -0.58 16.09 -8.61
CA GLU A 192 0.21 17.31 -8.79
C GLU A 192 -0.17 18.41 -7.78
N ALA A 193 -0.89 18.08 -6.69
CA ALA A 193 -1.27 19.07 -5.68
C ALA A 193 -0.06 19.71 -5.00
N GLU A 194 0.97 18.90 -4.75
CA GLU A 194 2.22 19.29 -4.12
C GLU A 194 3.00 20.30 -4.96
N ASP A 195 2.84 20.31 -6.29
CA ASP A 195 3.50 21.28 -7.17
C ASP A 195 3.10 22.74 -6.86
N LEU A 196 1.94 22.96 -6.24
CA LEU A 196 1.51 24.30 -5.81
C LEU A 196 2.28 24.83 -4.60
N VAL A 197 2.82 23.94 -3.76
CA VAL A 197 3.37 24.29 -2.44
C VAL A 197 4.82 23.87 -2.26
N LYS A 198 5.38 23.06 -3.17
CA LYS A 198 6.75 22.51 -3.05
C LYS A 198 7.85 23.58 -2.98
N ASP A 199 7.66 24.69 -3.67
CA ASP A 199 8.62 25.80 -3.76
C ASP A 199 8.12 27.01 -2.93
N LEU A 200 7.15 26.78 -2.04
CA LEU A 200 6.53 27.83 -1.23
C LEU A 200 7.39 28.12 0.01
N GLU A 201 8.09 29.25 -0.01
CA GLU A 201 8.87 29.73 1.13
C GLU A 201 8.22 30.96 1.75
N PHE A 202 8.20 31.05 3.08
CA PHE A 202 7.77 32.26 3.79
C PHE A 202 9.00 33.04 4.26
N GLY A 203 8.97 34.35 4.02
CA GLY A 203 9.88 35.28 4.67
C GLY A 203 9.48 35.51 6.13
N MET A 204 10.10 36.50 6.78
CA MET A 204 9.75 36.85 8.15
C MET A 204 8.32 37.40 8.22
N CYS A 205 7.45 36.67 8.92
CA CYS A 205 6.04 37.03 9.09
C CYS A 205 5.83 37.74 10.44
N HIS A 206 5.55 39.04 10.40
CA HIS A 206 5.27 39.83 11.61
C HIS A 206 3.77 39.86 11.97
N ALA A 207 2.92 39.22 11.17
CA ALA A 207 1.52 39.05 11.50
C ALA A 207 1.34 38.00 12.63
N TRP A 208 0.18 38.02 13.31
CA TRP A 208 -0.17 37.11 14.42
C TRP A 208 0.82 37.08 15.59
N SER A 209 1.28 38.25 16.06
CA SER A 209 2.24 38.40 17.18
C SER A 209 3.66 37.91 16.86
N GLY A 210 3.97 37.66 15.57
CA GLY A 210 5.34 37.35 15.13
C GLY A 210 6.34 38.48 15.39
N ASP A 211 5.85 39.72 15.50
CA ASP A 211 6.59 40.92 15.88
C ASP A 211 7.04 40.96 17.36
N GLN A 212 6.45 40.10 18.21
CA GLN A 212 6.73 40.01 19.65
C GLN A 212 7.61 38.82 20.02
N ILE A 213 8.02 38.01 19.03
CA ILE A 213 8.95 36.90 19.26
C ILE A 213 10.32 37.50 19.57
N VAL A 214 10.89 37.11 20.72
CA VAL A 214 12.24 37.55 21.13
C VAL A 214 13.24 36.97 20.15
N GLU A 215 13.87 37.83 19.36
CA GLU A 215 14.95 37.44 18.44
C GLU A 215 16.23 37.12 19.22
N ASP A 216 16.88 35.99 18.93
CA ASP A 216 18.21 35.69 19.45
C ASP A 216 19.25 36.57 18.74
N GLU A 217 19.94 37.42 19.48
CA GLU A 217 20.96 38.33 18.95
C GLU A 217 22.15 37.58 18.29
N ASN A 218 22.33 36.30 18.63
CA ASN A 218 23.38 35.44 18.03
C ASN A 218 22.91 34.69 16.79
N ASP A 219 21.63 34.77 16.42
CA ASP A 219 21.11 34.14 15.21
C ASP A 219 21.79 34.72 13.95
N ALA A 220 22.06 33.86 12.98
CA ALA A 220 22.79 34.25 11.77
C ALA A 220 22.03 35.28 10.93
N ASP A 221 20.69 35.16 10.85
CA ASP A 221 19.84 36.04 10.07
C ASP A 221 19.66 37.40 10.77
N VAL A 222 19.61 37.42 12.10
CA VAL A 222 19.59 38.64 12.92
C VAL A 222 20.91 39.41 12.75
N ARG A 223 22.05 38.71 12.85
CA ARG A 223 23.39 39.30 12.63
C ARG A 223 23.58 39.81 11.20
N ALA A 224 23.08 39.08 10.20
CA ALA A 224 23.11 39.49 8.79
C ALA A 224 22.28 40.76 8.54
N ARG A 225 21.06 40.85 9.12
CA ARG A 225 20.21 42.07 9.05
C ARG A 225 20.87 43.27 9.71
N ALA A 226 21.47 43.09 10.89
CA ALA A 226 22.17 44.15 11.60
C ALA A 226 23.35 44.70 10.76
N ARG A 227 24.15 43.80 10.17
CA ARG A 227 25.27 44.16 9.29
C ARG A 227 24.81 44.95 8.05
N MET A 228 23.78 44.47 7.35
CA MET A 228 23.20 45.15 6.19
C MET A 228 22.65 46.55 6.52
N HIS A 229 22.01 46.71 7.68
CA HIS A 229 21.48 48.00 8.12
C HIS A 229 22.60 49.00 8.49
N GLU A 230 23.70 48.51 9.07
CA GLU A 230 24.92 49.28 9.32
C GLU A 230 25.55 49.74 8.00
N GLU A 231 25.71 48.83 7.03
CA GLU A 231 26.25 49.11 5.70
C GLU A 231 25.42 50.16 4.96
N ARG A 232 24.09 50.06 4.99
CA ARG A 232 23.19 51.05 4.38
C ARG A 232 23.32 52.44 5.01
N LYS A 233 23.48 52.52 6.34
CA LYS A 233 23.76 53.77 7.05
C LYS A 233 25.11 54.39 6.68
N THR A 234 26.13 53.57 6.40
CA THR A 234 27.44 54.07 5.97
C THR A 234 27.42 54.61 4.54
N VAL A 235 26.58 54.06 3.66
CA VAL A 235 26.42 54.52 2.27
C VAL A 235 25.65 55.86 2.21
N ASP A 236 24.59 56.04 2.99
CA ASP A 236 23.82 57.30 3.05
C ASP A 236 24.59 58.46 3.72
N GLY A 237 25.71 58.17 4.41
CA GLY A 237 26.56 59.17 5.07
C GLY A 237 27.62 59.84 4.19
N SER A 238 27.83 59.39 2.94
CA SER A 238 28.99 59.77 2.13
C SER A 238 28.66 60.48 0.81
N THR A 239 27.66 61.35 0.78
CA THR A 239 27.50 62.33 -0.32
C THR A 239 27.26 63.74 0.21
N ASN A 240 28.33 64.55 0.27
CA ASN A 240 28.24 66.00 0.36
C ASN A 240 29.26 66.65 -0.59
N GLY A 241 28.76 67.34 -1.63
CA GLY A 241 29.38 68.55 -2.15
C GLY A 241 29.86 68.54 -3.61
N SER A 242 28.98 68.90 -4.56
CA SER A 242 29.28 69.89 -5.63
C SER A 242 27.99 70.40 -6.28
N GLN A 243 27.95 71.73 -6.47
CA GLN A 243 26.79 72.57 -6.79
C GLN A 243 26.24 72.43 -8.23
N LEU A 244 24.89 72.42 -8.34
CA LEU A 244 23.95 73.18 -9.21
C LEU A 244 24.47 73.85 -10.53
N PRO A 245 23.66 73.95 -11.62
CA PRO A 245 22.38 74.67 -11.53
C PRO A 245 21.16 74.15 -12.34
N ALA A 246 20.03 74.73 -11.94
CA ALA A 246 18.67 74.49 -12.39
C ALA A 246 18.37 74.90 -13.84
N ASN A 247 17.44 74.18 -14.48
CA ASN A 247 16.49 74.77 -15.41
C ASN A 247 15.25 73.87 -15.62
N GLY A 248 14.08 74.38 -15.25
CA GLY A 248 12.89 74.39 -16.12
C GLY A 248 11.88 73.23 -16.14
N VAL A 249 10.70 73.52 -15.59
CA VAL A 249 9.35 73.29 -16.18
C VAL A 249 8.59 71.97 -15.91
N ASN A 250 7.56 72.11 -15.07
CA ASN A 250 6.18 71.55 -15.06
C ASN A 250 5.74 70.43 -16.01
N GLY A 251 4.94 69.50 -15.47
CA GLY A 251 3.67 69.08 -16.12
C GLY A 251 3.29 67.59 -16.10
N ILE A 252 2.42 67.21 -15.15
CA ILE A 252 1.12 66.50 -15.32
C ILE A 252 0.93 65.44 -16.45
N ILE A 253 0.26 64.32 -16.05
CA ILE A 253 -0.72 63.44 -16.76
C ILE A 253 -0.35 61.99 -17.15
N ASN A 254 -1.22 61.10 -16.66
CA ASN A 254 -1.66 59.75 -17.07
C ASN A 254 -1.26 59.18 -18.43
N GLY A 255 -1.14 57.85 -18.47
CA GLY A 255 -1.57 57.09 -19.65
C GLY A 255 -1.09 55.64 -19.72
N ASN A 256 -2.04 54.71 -19.56
CA ASN A 256 -1.97 53.27 -19.87
C ASN A 256 -1.16 52.89 -21.13
N GLY A 257 -0.61 51.66 -21.13
CA GLY A 257 -0.81 50.76 -22.26
C GLY A 257 0.32 49.78 -22.61
N HIS A 258 0.00 48.49 -22.46
CA HIS A 258 0.29 47.39 -23.40
C HIS A 258 1.74 46.96 -23.72
N HIS A 259 2.02 45.70 -23.36
CA HIS A 259 2.92 44.72 -24.01
C HIS A 259 2.96 44.84 -25.57
N PRO A 260 4.07 44.46 -26.28
CA PRO A 260 4.45 43.03 -26.39
C PRO A 260 5.94 42.65 -26.69
N MET A 261 6.24 41.39 -26.36
CA MET A 261 7.12 40.36 -26.98
C MET A 261 8.42 40.70 -27.77
N ASN A 262 9.44 39.90 -27.41
CA ASN A 262 10.50 39.24 -28.21
C ASN A 262 11.61 40.05 -28.90
N GLY A 263 12.85 39.56 -28.71
CA GLY A 263 13.86 39.53 -29.77
C GLY A 263 15.32 39.77 -29.33
N ASP A 264 16.11 38.70 -29.37
CA ASP A 264 17.57 38.63 -29.46
C ASP A 264 18.29 39.86 -30.07
N SER A 265 19.44 40.26 -29.50
CA SER A 265 20.78 39.98 -30.07
C SER A 265 21.92 40.86 -29.49
N HIS A 266 23.00 40.16 -29.11
CA HIS A 266 24.42 40.54 -29.07
C HIS A 266 24.86 41.96 -29.50
N VAL A 267 25.65 42.65 -28.65
CA VAL A 267 26.86 43.42 -29.08
C VAL A 267 27.95 43.45 -27.98
N LYS A 268 29.01 42.68 -28.24
CA LYS A 268 30.46 42.98 -28.24
C LYS A 268 31.15 43.70 -27.07
N SER A 269 32.10 42.93 -26.53
CA SER A 269 33.19 43.19 -25.62
C SER A 269 34.24 44.21 -26.12
N GLU A 270 34.74 45.03 -25.19
CA GLU A 270 36.11 45.55 -25.15
C GLU A 270 36.65 45.42 -23.71
N GLU A 271 37.86 44.85 -23.56
CA GLU A 271 38.68 44.75 -22.33
C GLU A 271 40.04 45.44 -22.60
N PRO A 272 40.95 45.69 -21.63
CA PRO A 272 40.84 46.05 -20.20
C PRO A 272 41.76 47.29 -19.89
N PRO A 273 42.05 47.65 -18.61
CA PRO A 273 43.29 47.10 -18.02
C PRO A 273 43.28 46.90 -16.49
N GLY A 274 44.05 45.90 -16.04
CA GLY A 274 44.85 46.01 -14.81
C GLY A 274 44.43 45.10 -13.65
N GLU A 275 44.96 43.89 -13.66
CA GLU A 275 45.00 42.95 -12.54
C GLU A 275 45.56 43.58 -11.26
N GLN A 276 44.82 43.45 -10.15
CA GLN A 276 45.42 43.31 -8.82
C GLN A 276 44.86 42.05 -8.15
N GLN A 277 45.79 41.26 -7.64
CA GLN A 277 45.67 39.88 -7.19
C GLN A 277 44.59 39.70 -6.10
N GLY A 278 43.73 38.69 -6.29
CA GLY A 278 42.83 38.22 -5.23
C GLY A 278 43.61 37.53 -4.10
N PRO A 279 43.10 37.55 -2.85
CA PRO A 279 43.59 36.64 -1.82
C PRO A 279 43.07 35.23 -2.11
N SER A 280 43.96 34.28 -1.89
CA SER A 280 43.82 32.83 -2.01
C SER A 280 42.60 32.24 -1.28
N GLU A 281 41.96 31.27 -1.95
CA GLU A 281 40.81 30.46 -1.52
C GLU A 281 41.14 29.47 -0.37
N ASP A 282 41.72 29.94 0.73
CA ASP A 282 41.98 29.11 1.92
C ASP A 282 41.67 29.88 3.23
N ASP A 283 40.50 30.52 3.30
CA ASP A 283 39.92 30.98 4.57
C ASP A 283 38.71 30.09 4.94
N PRO A 284 38.79 29.26 6.00
CA PRO A 284 37.67 28.44 6.46
C PRO A 284 36.53 29.26 7.09
N ASN A 285 36.59 30.60 7.04
CA ASN A 285 35.59 31.51 7.60
C ASN A 285 34.93 32.43 6.55
N ALA A 286 34.99 32.09 5.26
CA ALA A 286 34.14 32.71 4.25
C ALA A 286 32.69 32.22 4.41
N GLU A 287 31.99 32.75 5.42
CA GLU A 287 30.52 32.69 5.48
C GLU A 287 30.00 33.26 4.16
N GLU A 288 29.42 32.38 3.33
CA GLU A 288 28.60 32.78 2.17
C GLU A 288 27.58 33.79 2.68
N ALA A 289 27.63 35.02 2.17
CA ALA A 289 26.76 36.10 2.63
C ALA A 289 25.30 35.76 2.27
N THR A 290 24.60 35.07 3.16
CA THR A 290 23.17 34.82 3.08
C THR A 290 22.47 36.17 3.20
N LEU A 291 21.83 36.60 2.11
CA LEU A 291 20.90 37.71 2.17
C LEU A 291 19.80 37.33 3.16
N PRO A 292 19.53 38.14 4.20
CA PRO A 292 18.52 37.80 5.18
C PRO A 292 17.16 37.67 4.49
N PRO A 293 16.31 36.72 4.91
CA PRO A 293 15.00 36.52 4.31
C PRO A 293 14.21 37.83 4.30
N PRO A 294 13.59 38.22 3.16
CA PRO A 294 12.79 39.44 3.11
C PRO A 294 11.60 39.35 4.07
N PHE A 295 11.13 40.50 4.57
CA PHE A 295 9.87 40.54 5.31
C PHE A 295 8.71 40.16 4.40
N GLU A 296 7.80 39.35 4.93
CA GLU A 296 6.60 38.97 4.21
C GLU A 296 5.63 40.14 4.17
N THR A 297 5.29 40.63 2.97
CA THR A 297 4.25 41.65 2.81
C THR A 297 2.87 41.04 3.00
N GLU A 298 1.89 41.84 3.43
CA GLU A 298 0.52 41.38 3.64
C GLU A 298 -0.09 40.76 2.35
N ASP A 299 0.18 41.35 1.19
CA ASP A 299 -0.28 40.83 -0.10
C ASP A 299 0.38 39.50 -0.47
N SER A 300 1.70 39.36 -0.21
CA SER A 300 2.44 38.12 -0.49
C SER A 300 2.01 37.00 0.44
N LEU A 301 1.83 37.32 1.73
CA LEU A 301 1.28 36.42 2.74
C LEU A 301 -0.13 35.94 2.35
N ALA A 302 -1.03 36.85 1.96
CA ALA A 302 -2.38 36.49 1.53
C ALA A 302 -2.38 35.58 0.29
N PHE A 303 -1.50 35.86 -0.68
CA PHE A 303 -1.32 35.01 -1.85
C PHE A 303 -0.84 33.59 -1.47
N LYS A 304 0.20 33.49 -0.63
CA LYS A 304 0.73 32.20 -0.16
C LYS A 304 -0.30 31.41 0.66
N LEU A 305 -1.08 32.08 1.50
CA LEU A 305 -2.19 31.46 2.23
C LEU A 305 -3.28 30.94 1.29
N THR A 306 -3.56 31.66 0.20
CA THR A 306 -4.51 31.19 -0.83
C THR A 306 -4.00 29.93 -1.54
N LEU A 307 -2.69 29.84 -1.84
CA LEU A 307 -2.08 28.63 -2.39
C LEU A 307 -2.20 27.45 -1.44
N LEU A 308 -1.98 27.67 -0.13
CA LEU A 308 -2.17 26.65 0.90
C LEU A 308 -3.63 26.22 1.03
N GLU A 309 -4.58 27.15 0.94
CA GLU A 309 -6.01 26.83 0.94
C GLU A 309 -6.38 25.95 -0.26
N MET A 310 -5.90 26.29 -1.45
CA MET A 310 -6.10 25.48 -2.66
C MET A 310 -5.49 24.08 -2.52
N TYR A 311 -4.32 23.96 -1.91
CA TYR A 311 -3.70 22.67 -1.59
C TYR A 311 -4.55 21.86 -0.61
N ASN A 312 -5.00 22.47 0.49
CA ASN A 312 -5.83 21.82 1.50
C ASN A 312 -7.15 21.29 0.91
N GLN A 313 -7.79 22.05 0.02
CA GLN A 313 -8.98 21.59 -0.70
C GLN A 313 -8.73 20.32 -1.54
N ARG A 314 -7.53 20.19 -2.14
CA ARG A 314 -7.13 18.97 -2.87
C ARG A 314 -6.87 17.81 -1.91
N VAL A 315 -6.21 18.08 -0.79
CA VAL A 315 -5.97 17.08 0.27
C VAL A 315 -7.29 16.57 0.86
N ASP A 316 -8.27 17.43 1.10
CA ASP A 316 -9.57 17.03 1.60
C ASP A 316 -10.31 16.14 0.61
N LYS A 317 -10.28 16.46 -0.68
CA LYS A 317 -10.82 15.56 -1.73
C LYS A 317 -10.14 14.20 -1.76
N ARG A 318 -8.82 14.13 -1.54
CA ARG A 318 -8.10 12.84 -1.41
C ARG A 318 -8.61 12.07 -0.20
N ARG A 319 -8.77 12.73 0.95
CA ARG A 319 -9.31 12.13 2.18
C ARG A 319 -10.73 11.60 1.98
N GLU A 320 -11.61 12.38 1.36
CA GLU A 320 -12.97 11.95 1.01
C GLU A 320 -12.95 10.70 0.11
N ALA A 321 -12.11 10.69 -0.93
CA ALA A 321 -12.02 9.54 -1.81
C ALA A 321 -11.47 8.29 -1.13
N LYS A 322 -10.50 8.44 -0.22
CA LYS A 322 -10.02 7.36 0.64
C LYS A 322 -11.14 6.88 1.56
N ALA A 323 -11.88 7.79 2.21
CA ALA A 323 -13.01 7.46 3.08
C ALA A 323 -14.07 6.63 2.34
N ILE A 324 -14.43 7.02 1.10
CA ILE A 324 -15.37 6.26 0.25
C ILE A 324 -14.90 4.81 0.05
N MET A 325 -13.60 4.52 -0.03
CA MET A 325 -13.11 3.14 -0.19
C MET A 325 -13.47 2.25 1.01
N TYR A 326 -13.40 2.81 2.22
CA TYR A 326 -13.70 2.10 3.47
C TYR A 326 -15.19 2.07 3.77
N GLU A 327 -15.85 3.23 3.75
CA GLU A 327 -17.27 3.37 4.10
C GLU A 327 -18.17 2.51 3.22
N ARG A 328 -17.83 2.38 1.93
CA ARG A 328 -18.60 1.58 0.97
C ARG A 328 -18.19 0.11 0.96
N GLY A 329 -17.25 -0.30 1.80
CA GLY A 329 -16.71 -1.67 1.82
C GLY A 329 -16.11 -2.10 0.48
N LEU A 330 -15.59 -1.17 -0.33
CA LEU A 330 -15.11 -1.48 -1.69
C LEU A 330 -13.93 -2.45 -1.66
N LEU A 331 -13.18 -2.49 -0.55
CA LEU A 331 -12.11 -3.44 -0.28
C LEU A 331 -12.55 -4.90 -0.30
N GLU A 332 -13.83 -5.18 0.00
CA GLU A 332 -14.42 -6.52 0.04
C GLU A 332 -14.96 -6.96 -1.33
N TYR A 333 -14.17 -6.71 -2.38
CA TYR A 333 -14.57 -6.87 -3.77
C TYR A 333 -15.12 -8.27 -4.09
N LYS A 334 -14.53 -9.33 -3.53
CA LYS A 334 -15.00 -10.71 -3.72
C LYS A 334 -16.40 -10.94 -3.14
N LYS A 335 -16.69 -10.34 -1.97
CA LYS A 335 -18.02 -10.42 -1.34
C LYS A 335 -19.04 -9.65 -2.18
N MET A 336 -18.68 -8.45 -2.64
CA MET A 336 -19.53 -7.64 -3.52
C MET A 336 -19.82 -8.34 -4.85
N GLN A 337 -18.82 -8.87 -5.54
CA GLN A 337 -19.02 -9.65 -6.77
C GLN A 337 -19.91 -10.87 -6.54
N ALA A 338 -19.73 -11.58 -5.41
CA ALA A 338 -20.56 -12.74 -5.09
C ALA A 338 -22.01 -12.34 -4.83
N ALA A 339 -22.24 -11.24 -4.11
CA ALA A 339 -23.56 -10.68 -3.87
C ALA A 339 -24.21 -10.21 -5.18
N GLU A 340 -23.45 -9.52 -6.04
CA GLU A 340 -23.92 -9.08 -7.35
C GLU A 340 -24.25 -10.30 -8.21
N LYS A 341 -23.39 -11.32 -8.28
CA LYS A 341 -23.62 -12.53 -9.08
C LYS A 341 -24.93 -13.24 -8.74
N LYS A 342 -25.34 -13.23 -7.45
CA LYS A 342 -26.61 -13.79 -6.98
C LYS A 342 -27.85 -13.00 -7.45
N ARG A 343 -27.71 -11.73 -7.81
CA ARG A 343 -28.82 -10.90 -8.27
C ARG A 343 -29.28 -11.29 -9.69
N PRO A 344 -30.60 -11.25 -9.97
CA PRO A 344 -31.12 -11.39 -11.32
C PRO A 344 -30.67 -10.23 -12.21
N LYS A 345 -30.70 -10.43 -13.52
CA LYS A 345 -30.19 -9.45 -14.50
C LYS A 345 -30.89 -8.09 -14.40
N GLU A 346 -32.21 -8.09 -14.21
CA GLU A 346 -33.02 -6.88 -14.07
C GLU A 346 -32.58 -6.03 -12.87
N GLU A 347 -32.35 -6.66 -11.71
CA GLU A 347 -31.88 -5.97 -10.50
C GLU A 347 -30.44 -5.46 -10.65
N LYS A 348 -29.55 -6.22 -11.32
CA LYS A 348 -28.19 -5.75 -11.63
C LYS A 348 -28.21 -4.47 -12.46
N ASP A 349 -29.03 -4.44 -13.50
CA ASP A 349 -29.12 -3.29 -14.40
C ASP A 349 -29.66 -2.05 -13.67
N ILE A 350 -30.53 -2.22 -12.66
CA ILE A 350 -31.01 -1.14 -11.79
C ILE A 350 -29.87 -0.65 -10.90
N VAL A 351 -29.21 -1.52 -10.13
CA VAL A 351 -28.11 -1.16 -9.22
C VAL A 351 -26.98 -0.47 -9.95
N GLN A 352 -26.63 -0.95 -11.15
CA GLN A 352 -25.61 -0.34 -12.01
C GLN A 352 -25.97 1.10 -12.39
N ARG A 353 -27.25 1.39 -12.65
CA ARG A 353 -27.74 2.76 -12.91
C ARG A 353 -27.74 3.63 -11.66
N LEU A 354 -27.90 3.03 -10.49
CA LEU A 354 -27.90 3.75 -9.22
C LEU A 354 -26.48 4.09 -8.73
N ARG A 355 -25.46 3.33 -9.15
CA ARG A 355 -24.07 3.47 -8.70
C ARG A 355 -23.51 4.91 -8.69
N PRO A 356 -23.80 5.80 -9.66
CA PRO A 356 -23.33 7.20 -9.61
C PRO A 356 -23.85 7.98 -8.40
N PHE A 357 -25.05 7.67 -7.91
CA PHE A 357 -25.65 8.33 -6.74
C PHE A 357 -24.98 7.93 -5.42
N ALA A 358 -24.21 6.83 -5.41
CA ALA A 358 -23.42 6.44 -4.25
C ALA A 358 -22.36 7.49 -3.86
N ARG A 359 -22.05 8.46 -4.74
CA ARG A 359 -21.12 9.57 -4.42
C ARG A 359 -21.78 10.76 -3.72
N LEU A 360 -23.12 10.78 -3.64
CA LEU A 360 -23.89 11.96 -3.20
C LEU A 360 -24.60 11.76 -1.86
N GLN A 361 -24.46 10.60 -1.24
CA GLN A 361 -25.20 10.16 -0.04
C GLN A 361 -24.24 9.44 0.91
N THR A 362 -24.64 9.07 2.12
CA THR A 362 -23.82 8.19 2.98
C THR A 362 -23.84 6.73 2.49
N ALA A 363 -23.00 5.86 3.08
CA ALA A 363 -23.01 4.41 2.84
C ALA A 363 -24.40 3.82 3.06
N GLU A 364 -24.97 4.07 4.23
CA GLU A 364 -26.27 3.58 4.67
C GLU A 364 -27.41 4.12 3.80
N ASP A 365 -27.44 5.43 3.56
CA ASP A 365 -28.49 6.06 2.75
C ASP A 365 -28.56 5.48 1.34
N PHE A 366 -27.40 5.21 0.72
CA PHE A 366 -27.35 4.63 -0.61
C PHE A 366 -27.85 3.18 -0.63
N GLU A 367 -27.57 2.40 0.43
CA GLU A 367 -28.08 1.03 0.54
C GLU A 367 -29.60 1.01 0.68
N VAL A 368 -30.15 1.89 1.52
CA VAL A 368 -31.61 2.08 1.67
C VAL A 368 -32.22 2.54 0.34
N PHE A 369 -31.66 3.56 -0.29
CA PHE A 369 -32.12 4.06 -1.59
C PHE A 369 -32.11 2.96 -2.67
N ALA A 370 -31.04 2.17 -2.75
CA ALA A 370 -30.95 1.07 -3.70
C ALA A 370 -31.97 -0.04 -3.39
N ALA A 371 -32.20 -0.36 -2.11
CA ALA A 371 -33.20 -1.33 -1.69
C ALA A 371 -34.62 -0.88 -2.04
N ASP A 372 -34.95 0.39 -1.80
CA ASP A 372 -36.26 0.96 -2.09
C ASP A 372 -36.56 0.98 -3.59
N ILE A 373 -35.58 1.39 -4.42
CA ILE A 373 -35.75 1.39 -5.88
C ILE A 373 -35.91 -0.04 -6.42
N LEU A 374 -35.20 -1.02 -5.85
CA LEU A 374 -35.38 -2.43 -6.22
C LEU A 374 -36.75 -2.95 -5.81
N TYR A 375 -37.19 -2.62 -4.59
CA TYR A 375 -38.51 -3.00 -4.10
C TYR A 375 -39.63 -2.38 -4.93
N GLU A 376 -39.49 -1.12 -5.32
CA GLU A 376 -40.40 -0.43 -6.22
C GLU A 376 -40.50 -1.14 -7.59
N ALA A 377 -39.36 -1.52 -8.18
CA ALA A 377 -39.34 -2.26 -9.44
C ALA A 377 -40.01 -3.63 -9.30
N MET A 378 -39.80 -4.33 -8.19
CA MET A 378 -40.50 -5.59 -7.88
C MET A 378 -42.02 -5.40 -7.78
N LEU A 379 -42.48 -4.34 -7.11
CA LEU A 379 -43.90 -4.02 -7.01
C LEU A 379 -44.51 -3.69 -8.37
N ARG A 380 -43.83 -2.88 -9.20
CA ARG A 380 -44.28 -2.58 -10.58
C ARG A 380 -44.44 -3.85 -11.41
N LYS A 381 -43.47 -4.75 -11.35
CA LYS A 381 -43.53 -6.04 -12.04
C LYS A 381 -44.70 -6.88 -11.55
N ARG A 382 -44.88 -6.98 -10.22
CA ARG A 382 -46.00 -7.72 -9.63
C ARG A 382 -47.35 -7.16 -10.04
N ILE A 383 -47.49 -5.83 -10.07
CA ILE A 383 -48.71 -5.18 -10.55
C ILE A 383 -48.99 -5.53 -12.01
N GLN A 384 -47.97 -5.50 -12.88
CA GLN A 384 -48.12 -5.87 -14.30
C GLN A 384 -48.53 -7.34 -14.49
N GLU A 385 -47.95 -8.26 -13.71
CA GLU A 385 -48.31 -9.68 -13.70
C GLU A 385 -49.78 -9.87 -13.28
N LEU A 386 -50.20 -9.25 -12.17
CA LEU A 386 -51.58 -9.34 -11.69
C LEU A 386 -52.58 -8.75 -12.70
N GLN A 387 -52.23 -7.64 -13.36
CA GLN A 387 -53.03 -7.07 -14.46
C GLN A 387 -53.10 -8.01 -15.67
N HIS A 388 -52.02 -8.73 -15.97
CA HIS A 388 -52.02 -9.75 -17.03
C HIS A 388 -52.92 -10.94 -16.69
N TYR A 389 -52.85 -11.47 -15.47
CA TYR A 389 -53.73 -12.56 -15.01
C TYR A 389 -55.21 -12.18 -15.08
N ARG A 390 -55.56 -10.96 -14.65
CA ARG A 390 -56.94 -10.44 -14.78
C ARG A 390 -57.40 -10.38 -16.23
N ARG A 391 -56.54 -10.00 -17.18
CA ARG A 391 -56.87 -9.99 -18.62
C ARG A 391 -57.07 -11.39 -19.20
N MET A 392 -56.41 -12.40 -18.63
CA MET A 392 -56.63 -13.80 -18.99
C MET A 392 -57.85 -14.42 -18.29
N GLY A 393 -58.58 -13.66 -17.47
CA GLY A 393 -59.75 -14.14 -16.73
C GLY A 393 -59.42 -14.88 -15.43
N LEU A 394 -58.15 -14.89 -14.99
CA LEU A 394 -57.73 -15.47 -13.71
C LEU A 394 -57.91 -14.42 -12.61
N THR A 395 -58.88 -14.64 -11.72
CA THR A 395 -59.26 -13.66 -10.68
C THR A 395 -59.00 -14.14 -9.26
N THR A 396 -58.77 -15.44 -9.05
CA THR A 396 -58.46 -16.00 -7.73
C THR A 396 -56.97 -16.36 -7.60
N PRO A 397 -56.39 -16.30 -6.39
CA PRO A 397 -55.00 -16.70 -6.16
C PRO A 397 -54.74 -18.17 -6.53
N ALA A 398 -55.70 -19.06 -6.26
CA ALA A 398 -55.60 -20.49 -6.56
C ALA A 398 -55.54 -20.76 -8.08
N ASP A 399 -56.31 -20.00 -8.88
CA ASP A 399 -56.28 -20.13 -10.33
C ASP A 399 -54.95 -19.65 -10.92
N ILE A 400 -54.37 -18.59 -10.34
CA ILE A 400 -53.04 -18.08 -10.72
C ILE A 400 -51.97 -19.14 -10.42
N GLU A 401 -51.98 -19.72 -9.22
CA GLU A 401 -51.01 -20.75 -8.82
C GLU A 401 -51.09 -21.98 -9.75
N LYS A 402 -52.31 -22.45 -10.03
CA LYS A 402 -52.53 -23.58 -10.96
C LYS A 402 -52.04 -23.25 -12.37
N PHE A 403 -52.31 -22.04 -12.85
CA PHE A 403 -51.82 -21.57 -14.15
C PHE A 403 -50.30 -21.51 -14.21
N GLU A 404 -49.64 -20.99 -13.16
CA GLU A 404 -48.18 -20.94 -13.06
C GLU A 404 -47.57 -22.35 -13.07
N VAL A 405 -48.10 -23.27 -12.27
CA VAL A 405 -47.67 -24.68 -12.25
C VAL A 405 -47.83 -25.33 -13.62
N ASP A 406 -48.98 -25.19 -14.27
CA ASP A 406 -49.24 -25.76 -15.60
C ASP A 406 -48.40 -25.09 -16.69
N SER A 407 -48.11 -23.79 -16.56
CA SER A 407 -47.23 -23.05 -17.47
C SER A 407 -45.78 -23.52 -17.35
N VAL A 408 -45.27 -23.69 -16.13
CA VAL A 408 -43.94 -24.25 -15.85
C VAL A 408 -43.86 -25.69 -16.36
N ARG A 409 -44.87 -26.52 -16.09
CA ARG A 409 -44.93 -27.91 -16.56
C ARG A 409 -44.90 -28.00 -18.08
N ARG A 410 -45.66 -27.14 -18.78
CA ARG A 410 -45.64 -27.05 -20.25
C ARG A 410 -44.29 -26.57 -20.79
N THR A 411 -43.66 -25.61 -20.12
CA THR A 411 -42.36 -25.07 -20.52
C THR A 411 -41.25 -26.11 -20.31
N GLN A 412 -41.26 -26.83 -19.18
CA GLN A 412 -40.35 -27.95 -18.92
C GLN A 412 -40.57 -29.11 -19.89
N ALA A 413 -41.82 -29.45 -20.20
CA ALA A 413 -42.13 -30.48 -21.19
C ALA A 413 -41.60 -30.10 -22.58
N LYS A 414 -41.76 -28.84 -23.01
CA LYS A 414 -41.16 -28.33 -24.26
C LYS A 414 -39.63 -28.36 -24.25
N ALA A 415 -39.00 -27.98 -23.13
CA ALA A 415 -37.54 -28.01 -22.99
C ALA A 415 -36.99 -29.44 -23.02
N ASN A 416 -37.67 -30.38 -22.36
CA ASN A 416 -37.33 -31.80 -22.38
C ASN A 416 -37.53 -32.40 -23.78
N LEU A 417 -38.63 -32.08 -24.45
CA LEU A 417 -38.88 -32.53 -25.83
C LEU A 417 -37.82 -32.00 -26.81
N SER A 418 -37.39 -30.76 -26.66
CA SER A 418 -36.29 -30.18 -27.44
C SER A 418 -34.95 -30.88 -27.16
N ARG A 419 -34.68 -31.26 -25.91
CA ARG A 419 -33.49 -32.02 -25.52
C ARG A 419 -33.51 -33.45 -26.06
N ASP A 420 -34.66 -34.10 -26.03
CA ASP A 420 -34.85 -35.47 -26.50
C ASP A 420 -34.77 -35.54 -28.04
N TYR A 421 -35.32 -34.55 -28.75
CA TYR A 421 -35.19 -34.39 -30.20
C TYR A 421 -33.73 -34.24 -30.65
N TYR A 422 -32.95 -33.38 -29.97
CA TYR A 422 -31.51 -33.22 -30.24
C TYR A 422 -30.67 -34.47 -29.91
N SER A 423 -31.09 -35.26 -28.92
CA SER A 423 -30.42 -36.54 -28.59
C SER A 423 -30.68 -37.63 -29.65
N SER A 424 -31.90 -37.66 -30.19
CA SER A 424 -32.32 -38.59 -31.25
C SER A 424 -31.61 -38.31 -32.58
N GLU A 425 -31.42 -37.03 -32.94
CA GLU A 425 -30.75 -36.62 -34.18
C GLU A 425 -29.24 -36.95 -34.18
N ARG A 426 -28.58 -36.87 -33.02
CA ARG A 426 -27.17 -37.27 -32.85
C ARG A 426 -26.98 -38.79 -32.93
N LEU A 427 -27.99 -39.57 -32.52
CA LEU A 427 -27.99 -41.03 -32.61
C LEU A 427 -28.29 -41.51 -34.04
N ALA A 428 -29.12 -40.78 -34.79
CA ALA A 428 -29.40 -41.02 -36.20
C ALA A 428 -28.19 -40.73 -37.11
N GLN A 429 -27.43 -39.67 -36.81
CA GLN A 429 -26.19 -39.33 -37.54
C GLN A 429 -25.05 -40.34 -37.36
N LEU A 430 -25.04 -41.12 -36.28
CA LEU A 430 -24.06 -42.20 -36.07
C LEU A 430 -24.42 -43.49 -36.83
N ARG A 431 -25.67 -43.66 -37.26
CA ARG A 431 -26.13 -44.83 -38.04
C ARG A 431 -26.08 -44.62 -39.56
N ALA A 432 -26.01 -43.37 -40.04
CA ALA A 432 -26.05 -43.03 -41.46
C ALA A 432 -24.67 -42.68 -42.07
N GLY A 433 -23.58 -43.26 -41.56
CA GLY A 433 -22.22 -43.02 -42.05
C GLY A 433 -21.74 -44.05 -43.07
N GLY A 434 -22.28 -44.03 -44.29
CA GLY A 434 -21.83 -44.87 -45.41
C GLY A 434 -22.04 -44.19 -46.76
N SER A 435 -20.93 -43.74 -47.38
CA SER A 435 -20.74 -43.40 -48.80
C SER A 435 -21.04 -41.97 -49.31
N MET A 436 -19.94 -41.30 -49.68
CA MET A 436 -19.67 -40.50 -50.90
C MET A 436 -20.56 -39.32 -51.36
N ARG A 437 -19.84 -38.17 -51.46
CA ARG A 437 -19.72 -37.19 -52.57
C ARG A 437 -20.68 -36.00 -52.76
N GLU A 438 -20.01 -34.85 -52.93
CA GLU A 438 -20.26 -33.63 -53.72
C GLU A 438 -21.69 -33.14 -54.01
N SER A 439 -21.96 -31.86 -53.69
CA SER A 439 -22.06 -30.75 -54.67
C SER A 439 -22.72 -29.51 -54.04
N GLU A 440 -22.61 -28.40 -54.77
CA GLU A 440 -22.82 -26.98 -54.47
C GLU A 440 -24.15 -26.54 -53.82
N GLY A 441 -24.09 -25.36 -53.17
CA GLY A 441 -25.07 -24.29 -53.46
C GLY A 441 -25.93 -23.74 -52.31
N ARG A 442 -25.70 -22.44 -52.04
CA ARG A 442 -26.70 -21.37 -51.76
C ARG A 442 -27.37 -21.22 -50.38
N LYS A 443 -27.11 -20.03 -49.82
CA LYS A 443 -28.01 -19.02 -49.22
C LYS A 443 -28.81 -19.33 -47.94
N SER A 444 -28.50 -18.51 -46.93
CA SER A 444 -29.39 -17.53 -46.26
C SER A 444 -29.69 -17.71 -44.77
N HIS A 445 -29.59 -16.55 -44.10
CA HIS A 445 -30.33 -16.06 -42.93
C HIS A 445 -30.12 -16.66 -41.52
N GLU A 446 -29.67 -15.76 -40.64
CA GLU A 446 -30.23 -15.47 -39.31
C GLU A 446 -30.32 -16.59 -38.26
N ARG A 447 -29.46 -16.51 -37.23
CA ARG A 447 -29.79 -15.98 -35.90
C ARG A 447 -28.71 -16.34 -34.88
N GLU A 448 -28.18 -15.29 -34.27
CA GLU A 448 -27.36 -15.30 -33.07
C GLU A 448 -28.04 -16.09 -31.94
N SER A 449 -27.36 -17.08 -31.37
CA SER A 449 -27.80 -17.79 -30.17
C SER A 449 -26.78 -17.59 -29.05
N THR A 450 -27.20 -16.84 -28.04
CA THR A 450 -26.70 -16.66 -26.67
C THR A 450 -25.71 -17.72 -26.15
N PRO A 451 -24.56 -17.36 -25.54
CA PRO A 451 -23.84 -18.25 -24.65
C PRO A 451 -24.11 -17.90 -23.18
N LYS A 452 -24.60 -18.88 -22.41
CA LYS A 452 -24.55 -18.90 -20.94
C LYS A 452 -23.45 -19.84 -20.45
N LEU A 453 -22.82 -19.45 -19.35
CA LEU A 453 -21.77 -20.13 -18.60
C LEU A 453 -22.24 -21.42 -17.89
N GLY A 454 -21.31 -22.37 -17.73
CA GLY A 454 -21.07 -23.06 -16.44
C GLY A 454 -20.78 -24.56 -16.46
N GLY A 455 -19.61 -24.96 -15.92
CA GLY A 455 -19.45 -26.16 -15.06
C GLY A 455 -18.83 -27.47 -15.62
N THR A 456 -17.56 -27.72 -15.24
CA THR A 456 -16.93 -28.99 -14.72
C THR A 456 -17.61 -30.35 -15.01
N ALA A 457 -16.97 -31.49 -15.34
CA ALA A 457 -15.57 -31.95 -15.36
C ALA A 457 -15.46 -33.31 -16.13
N SER A 458 -14.22 -33.73 -16.41
CA SER A 458 -13.72 -35.12 -16.62
C SER A 458 -13.64 -35.74 -18.03
N ALA A 459 -12.38 -35.78 -18.51
CA ALA A 459 -11.65 -36.88 -19.17
C ALA A 459 -12.00 -37.34 -20.61
N GLY A 460 -11.23 -36.81 -21.56
CA GLY A 460 -10.89 -37.39 -22.87
C GLY A 460 -9.86 -36.50 -23.59
N PRO A 461 -8.87 -37.02 -24.35
CA PRO A 461 -7.84 -36.19 -24.96
C PRO A 461 -8.42 -35.44 -26.16
N THR A 462 -9.01 -34.28 -25.91
CA THR A 462 -9.55 -33.42 -26.95
C THR A 462 -8.42 -32.59 -27.57
N VAL A 463 -8.22 -32.75 -28.87
CA VAL A 463 -7.54 -31.76 -29.72
C VAL A 463 -8.13 -30.39 -29.41
N ARG A 464 -7.35 -29.54 -28.74
CA ARG A 464 -7.80 -28.20 -28.31
C ARG A 464 -8.11 -27.37 -29.55
N ARG A 465 -9.39 -27.11 -29.82
CA ARG A 465 -9.78 -26.08 -30.78
C ARG A 465 -9.24 -24.73 -30.28
N PRO A 466 -8.63 -23.90 -31.15
CA PRO A 466 -8.18 -22.58 -30.74
C PRO A 466 -9.37 -21.77 -30.20
N PRO A 467 -9.17 -20.97 -29.14
CA PRO A 467 -10.23 -20.18 -28.54
C PRO A 467 -10.84 -19.23 -29.58
N ALA A 468 -12.14 -18.99 -29.46
CA ALA A 468 -12.86 -18.11 -30.37
C ALA A 468 -12.19 -16.72 -30.44
N PRO A 469 -12.11 -16.12 -31.65
CA PRO A 469 -11.51 -14.81 -31.85
C PRO A 469 -12.19 -13.74 -30.98
N LEU A 470 -11.41 -12.81 -30.44
CA LEU A 470 -11.90 -11.72 -29.61
C LEU A 470 -12.67 -10.72 -30.48
N ASN A 471 -13.91 -10.38 -30.10
CA ASN A 471 -14.65 -9.31 -30.76
C ASN A 471 -14.07 -7.95 -30.34
N LEU A 472 -13.63 -7.15 -31.31
CA LEU A 472 -12.98 -5.85 -31.08
C LEU A 472 -13.87 -4.64 -31.39
N ALA A 473 -15.13 -4.83 -31.80
CA ALA A 473 -15.99 -3.77 -32.36
C ALA A 473 -16.18 -2.55 -31.45
N ASN A 474 -16.19 -2.75 -30.13
CA ASN A 474 -16.38 -1.68 -29.14
C ASN A 474 -15.09 -1.30 -28.41
N SER A 475 -13.92 -1.77 -28.89
CA SER A 475 -12.66 -1.50 -28.21
C SER A 475 -12.11 -0.10 -28.54
N PRO A 476 -11.68 0.69 -27.53
CA PRO A 476 -11.07 1.99 -27.78
C PRO A 476 -9.79 1.80 -28.61
N SER A 477 -9.50 2.77 -29.48
CA SER A 477 -8.33 2.75 -30.40
C SER A 477 -8.36 1.70 -31.50
N LEU A 478 -9.49 1.03 -31.76
CA LEU A 478 -9.63 0.12 -32.91
C LEU A 478 -9.31 0.80 -34.26
N HIS A 479 -9.70 2.07 -34.39
CA HIS A 479 -9.47 2.89 -35.59
C HIS A 479 -7.98 3.17 -35.87
N LEU A 480 -7.09 2.96 -34.90
CA LEU A 480 -5.64 3.11 -35.05
C LEU A 480 -4.95 1.83 -35.56
N LEU A 481 -5.70 0.73 -35.71
CA LEU A 481 -5.20 -0.54 -36.22
C LEU A 481 -5.59 -0.73 -37.68
N THR A 482 -4.67 -1.21 -38.50
CA THR A 482 -4.98 -1.68 -39.85
C THR A 482 -5.87 -2.95 -39.80
N PRO A 483 -6.65 -3.25 -40.85
CA PRO A 483 -7.50 -4.45 -40.88
C PRO A 483 -6.75 -5.77 -40.60
N ALA A 484 -5.49 -5.86 -41.02
CA ALA A 484 -4.62 -7.00 -40.74
C ALA A 484 -4.25 -7.08 -39.24
N GLU A 485 -3.96 -5.95 -38.61
CA GLU A 485 -3.68 -5.87 -37.17
C GLU A 485 -4.91 -6.14 -36.31
N GLN A 486 -6.09 -5.70 -36.74
CA GLN A 486 -7.35 -6.03 -36.08
C GLN A 486 -7.60 -7.54 -36.09
N THR A 487 -7.32 -8.20 -37.22
CA THR A 487 -7.43 -9.66 -37.35
C THR A 487 -6.44 -10.38 -36.42
N LEU A 488 -5.19 -9.91 -36.37
CA LEU A 488 -4.17 -10.44 -35.46
C LEU A 488 -4.56 -10.27 -33.98
N CYS A 489 -5.01 -9.07 -33.60
CA CYS A 489 -5.47 -8.76 -32.24
C CYS A 489 -6.66 -9.64 -31.83
N SER A 490 -7.59 -9.86 -32.76
CA SER A 490 -8.74 -10.73 -32.56
C SER A 490 -8.30 -12.19 -32.35
N GLN A 491 -7.40 -12.71 -33.19
CA GLN A 491 -6.88 -14.08 -33.09
C GLN A 491 -6.02 -14.32 -31.85
N LEU A 492 -5.14 -13.37 -31.50
CA LEU A 492 -4.26 -13.47 -30.33
C LEU A 492 -4.95 -13.05 -29.02
N ARG A 493 -6.19 -12.56 -29.12
CA ARG A 493 -6.97 -12.02 -28.01
C ARG A 493 -6.18 -10.95 -27.26
N ILE A 494 -5.66 -9.98 -28.00
CA ILE A 494 -4.96 -8.79 -27.50
C ILE A 494 -5.85 -7.58 -27.84
N LEU A 495 -6.11 -6.70 -26.88
CA LEU A 495 -6.89 -5.48 -27.13
C LEU A 495 -6.04 -4.45 -27.92
N PRO A 496 -6.65 -3.50 -28.65
CA PRO A 496 -5.89 -2.58 -29.50
C PRO A 496 -4.86 -1.74 -28.76
N LYS A 497 -5.21 -1.17 -27.59
CA LYS A 497 -4.27 -0.35 -26.80
C LYS A 497 -3.02 -1.14 -26.35
N PRO A 498 -3.15 -2.34 -25.75
CA PRO A 498 -1.99 -3.21 -25.51
C PRO A 498 -1.18 -3.57 -26.77
N TYR A 499 -1.83 -3.87 -27.89
CA TYR A 499 -1.12 -4.18 -29.13
C TYR A 499 -0.28 -2.99 -29.63
N LEU A 500 -0.82 -1.78 -29.58
CA LEU A 500 -0.10 -0.57 -29.98
C LEU A 500 1.16 -0.37 -29.14
N VAL A 501 1.08 -0.55 -27.82
CA VAL A 501 2.26 -0.48 -26.92
C VAL A 501 3.30 -1.55 -27.27
N ILE A 502 2.86 -2.79 -27.54
CA ILE A 502 3.76 -3.88 -27.95
C ILE A 502 4.46 -3.54 -29.27
N LYS A 503 3.70 -3.08 -30.27
CA LYS A 503 4.22 -2.67 -31.58
C LYS A 503 5.23 -1.53 -31.42
N GLU A 504 4.87 -0.50 -30.69
CA GLU A 504 5.73 0.66 -30.43
C GLU A 504 7.01 0.27 -29.70
N THR A 505 6.93 -0.58 -28.67
CA THR A 505 8.10 -1.07 -27.92
C THR A 505 9.06 -1.84 -28.82
N LEU A 506 8.54 -2.79 -29.60
CA LEU A 506 9.37 -3.61 -30.49
C LEU A 506 10.00 -2.80 -31.63
N VAL A 507 9.24 -1.89 -32.24
CA VAL A 507 9.71 -1.06 -33.35
C VAL A 507 10.71 0.00 -32.86
N ARG A 508 10.44 0.66 -31.73
CA ARG A 508 11.35 1.63 -31.12
C ARG A 508 12.67 0.97 -30.74
N GLU A 509 12.63 -0.20 -30.11
CA GLU A 509 13.84 -0.90 -29.69
C GLU A 509 14.64 -1.44 -30.90
N TYR A 510 13.95 -1.90 -31.95
CA TYR A 510 14.60 -2.28 -33.21
C TYR A 510 15.32 -1.10 -33.86
N ALA A 511 14.69 0.09 -33.88
CA ALA A 511 15.33 1.31 -34.37
C ALA A 511 16.52 1.73 -33.50
N ARG A 512 16.37 1.69 -32.17
CA ARG A 512 17.44 2.02 -31.20
C ARG A 512 18.67 1.13 -31.37
N ARG A 513 18.48 -0.15 -31.70
CA ARG A 513 19.56 -1.13 -31.94
C ARG A 513 20.09 -1.14 -33.38
N GLY A 514 19.70 -0.18 -34.22
CA GLY A 514 20.16 -0.10 -35.61
C GLY A 514 19.75 -1.32 -36.45
N GLY A 515 18.57 -1.87 -36.19
CA GLY A 515 18.01 -3.03 -36.90
C GLY A 515 18.49 -4.39 -36.41
N LYS A 516 19.19 -4.45 -35.27
CA LYS A 516 19.70 -5.70 -34.66
C LYS A 516 18.88 -6.08 -33.43
N LEU A 517 17.63 -6.51 -33.62
CA LEU A 517 16.80 -7.07 -32.55
C LEU A 517 16.55 -8.55 -32.82
N ARG A 518 16.91 -9.43 -31.87
CA ARG A 518 16.67 -10.88 -32.00
C ARG A 518 15.30 -11.26 -31.43
N ARG A 519 14.67 -12.30 -32.00
CA ARG A 519 13.38 -12.84 -31.52
C ARG A 519 13.38 -13.22 -30.04
N ARG A 520 14.53 -13.65 -29.49
CA ARG A 520 14.67 -13.95 -28.05
C ARG A 520 14.55 -12.69 -27.20
N GLU A 521 15.27 -11.64 -27.58
CA GLU A 521 15.28 -10.36 -26.88
C GLU A 521 13.91 -9.69 -26.91
N ALA A 522 13.17 -9.84 -28.01
CA ALA A 522 11.79 -9.37 -28.11
C ALA A 522 10.83 -10.00 -27.09
N ARG A 523 11.08 -11.25 -26.68
CA ARG A 523 10.30 -11.93 -25.62
C ARG A 523 10.63 -11.38 -24.24
N ASP A 524 11.89 -11.00 -24.01
CA ASP A 524 12.33 -10.43 -22.73
C ASP A 524 11.82 -8.98 -22.57
N LEU A 525 11.69 -8.25 -23.67
CA LEU A 525 11.20 -6.86 -23.70
C LEU A 525 9.69 -6.74 -23.47
N VAL A 526 8.91 -7.72 -23.94
CA VAL A 526 7.45 -7.70 -23.86
C VAL A 526 6.98 -8.73 -22.83
N LYS A 527 6.57 -8.26 -21.65
CA LYS A 527 6.07 -9.08 -20.53
C LYS A 527 4.67 -9.69 -20.79
N ILE A 528 4.49 -10.41 -21.90
CA ILE A 528 3.27 -11.16 -22.24
C ILE A 528 3.62 -12.61 -22.60
N ASP A 529 2.58 -13.43 -22.83
CA ASP A 529 2.73 -14.82 -23.26
C ASP A 529 3.68 -14.96 -24.47
N VAL A 530 4.67 -15.84 -24.33
CA VAL A 530 5.75 -16.06 -25.30
C VAL A 530 5.25 -16.42 -26.70
N ASN A 531 4.11 -17.13 -26.79
CA ASN A 531 3.51 -17.50 -28.07
C ASN A 531 2.84 -16.30 -28.74
N LYS A 532 2.21 -15.43 -27.95
CA LYS A 532 1.63 -14.17 -28.46
C LYS A 532 2.71 -13.21 -28.94
N THR A 533 3.78 -13.01 -28.17
CA THR A 533 4.92 -12.17 -28.59
C THR A 533 5.56 -12.71 -29.86
N SER A 534 5.70 -14.03 -29.99
CA SER A 534 6.25 -14.65 -31.21
C SER A 534 5.35 -14.41 -32.43
N ARG A 535 4.02 -14.51 -32.29
CA ARG A 535 3.07 -14.24 -33.37
C ARG A 535 3.04 -12.75 -33.78
N VAL A 536 3.15 -11.84 -32.81
CA VAL A 536 3.27 -10.40 -33.09
C VAL A 536 4.59 -10.08 -33.78
N TRP A 537 5.70 -10.68 -33.32
CA TRP A 537 7.01 -10.57 -33.95
C TRP A 537 6.97 -11.01 -35.42
N ASP A 538 6.43 -12.20 -35.69
CA ASP A 538 6.36 -12.74 -37.04
C ASP A 538 5.48 -11.86 -37.95
N PHE A 539 4.37 -11.32 -37.42
CA PHE A 539 3.55 -10.35 -38.14
C PHE A 539 4.30 -9.05 -38.45
N LEU A 540 5.06 -8.50 -37.50
CA LEU A 540 5.83 -7.27 -37.71
C LEU A 540 6.97 -7.47 -38.71
N VAL A 541 7.57 -8.66 -38.75
CA VAL A 541 8.54 -9.04 -39.79
C VAL A 541 7.85 -9.13 -41.16
N GLN A 542 6.70 -9.80 -41.23
CA GLN A 542 5.94 -9.97 -42.48
C GLN A 542 5.40 -8.63 -43.03
N ALA A 543 4.97 -7.74 -42.13
CA ALA A 543 4.52 -6.39 -42.47
C ALA A 543 5.67 -5.41 -42.78
N GLY A 544 6.93 -5.87 -42.68
CA GLY A 544 8.12 -5.09 -43.04
C GLY A 544 8.59 -4.08 -42.00
N PHE A 545 8.00 -4.07 -40.80
CA PHE A 545 8.45 -3.23 -39.68
C PHE A 545 9.79 -3.70 -39.10
N LEU A 546 10.09 -5.00 -39.20
CA LEU A 546 11.33 -5.62 -38.73
C LEU A 546 11.98 -6.40 -39.87
N LYS A 547 13.28 -6.25 -40.12
CA LYS A 547 14.03 -7.07 -41.08
C LYS A 547 14.89 -8.07 -40.32
N ILE A 548 14.82 -9.34 -40.70
CA ILE A 548 15.71 -10.37 -40.16
C ILE A 548 16.98 -10.34 -41.01
N THR A 549 18.09 -9.88 -40.45
CA THR A 549 19.41 -10.09 -41.04
C THR A 549 19.83 -11.54 -40.72
N PRO A 550 19.98 -12.44 -41.70
CA PRO A 550 20.53 -13.76 -41.44
C PRO A 550 22.02 -13.63 -41.05
N ASP A 551 22.43 -14.32 -39.98
CA ASP A 551 23.84 -14.45 -39.59
C ASP A 551 24.62 -15.16 -40.73
N PRO A 552 25.82 -14.71 -41.15
CA PRO A 552 26.67 -15.47 -42.05
C PRO A 552 27.19 -16.76 -41.37
N PRO A 553 27.48 -17.84 -42.13
CA PRO A 553 27.98 -19.09 -41.55
C PRO A 553 29.36 -18.88 -40.89
N PRO A 554 29.68 -19.62 -39.81
CA PRO A 554 30.92 -19.42 -39.06
C PRO A 554 32.13 -19.95 -39.85
N THR A 555 33.05 -19.05 -40.19
CA THR A 555 34.41 -19.39 -40.65
C THR A 555 35.26 -19.89 -39.48
N ALA A 556 36.09 -20.91 -39.73
CA ALA A 556 37.01 -21.55 -38.79
C ALA A 556 38.05 -20.56 -38.18
N PRO A 557 38.60 -20.86 -36.99
CA PRO A 557 39.51 -19.95 -36.31
C PRO A 557 40.92 -20.01 -36.93
N GLN A 558 41.55 -18.85 -37.11
CA GLN A 558 42.99 -18.74 -37.27
C GLN A 558 43.59 -17.99 -36.08
N ASP A 559 44.70 -18.56 -35.60
CA ASP A 559 45.52 -18.21 -34.44
C ASP A 559 46.28 -16.88 -34.56
N THR A 560 46.86 -16.49 -33.42
CA THR A 560 48.00 -15.58 -33.17
C THR A 560 47.73 -14.07 -33.16
N SER A 561 48.30 -13.23 -32.29
CA SER A 561 49.09 -13.36 -31.05
C SER A 561 49.38 -11.94 -30.50
N MET A 562 49.51 -11.80 -29.17
CA MET A 562 50.15 -10.72 -28.36
C MET A 562 49.50 -9.31 -28.38
N ASN A 563 49.44 -8.51 -27.31
CA ASN A 563 50.13 -8.45 -26.02
C ASN A 563 49.26 -7.65 -24.99
N GLY A 564 49.51 -7.81 -23.67
CA GLY A 564 48.63 -7.43 -22.53
C GLY A 564 48.46 -5.93 -22.20
N VAL A 565 47.83 -5.51 -21.10
CA VAL A 565 48.00 -5.90 -19.68
C VAL A 565 46.83 -5.33 -18.82
N SER A 566 46.47 -6.03 -17.72
CA SER A 566 45.71 -5.60 -16.51
C SER A 566 44.17 -5.41 -16.59
N HIS A 567 43.31 -5.76 -15.61
CA HIS A 567 43.33 -6.56 -14.37
C HIS A 567 41.83 -6.69 -13.92
N THR A 568 41.42 -7.88 -13.41
CA THR A 568 40.38 -8.15 -12.36
C THR A 568 38.95 -7.57 -12.49
N ALA A 569 37.85 -8.21 -12.11
CA ALA A 569 37.41 -9.56 -11.79
C ALA A 569 35.87 -9.45 -11.58
N LEU A 570 35.05 -10.32 -12.17
CA LEU A 570 33.65 -10.50 -11.79
C LEU A 570 33.37 -11.98 -11.59
N SER A 571 32.88 -12.30 -10.40
CA SER A 571 32.59 -13.63 -9.90
C SER A 571 31.29 -14.19 -10.48
N VAL A 572 31.40 -15.48 -10.80
CA VAL A 572 30.41 -16.42 -11.31
C VAL A 572 29.43 -16.87 -10.21
N SER A 573 28.21 -17.21 -10.60
CA SER A 573 27.39 -18.23 -9.95
C SER A 573 26.85 -19.19 -11.02
N PRO A 574 26.99 -20.53 -10.88
CA PRO A 574 26.54 -21.48 -11.89
C PRO A 574 25.17 -22.10 -11.55
N SER A 575 24.53 -22.59 -12.62
CA SER A 575 23.23 -23.25 -12.62
C SER A 575 23.33 -24.77 -12.33
N LYS A 576 22.18 -25.29 -11.89
CA LYS A 576 21.73 -26.70 -11.77
C LYS A 576 22.32 -27.70 -12.76
N GLU A 577 22.45 -28.96 -12.31
CA GLU A 577 21.94 -30.09 -13.10
C GLU A 577 21.59 -31.33 -12.27
N ALA A 578 20.60 -32.07 -12.77
CA ALA A 578 20.07 -33.30 -12.22
C ALA A 578 20.69 -34.51 -12.94
N SER A 579 20.70 -35.68 -12.31
CA SER A 579 20.67 -36.94 -13.03
C SER A 579 20.08 -38.09 -12.21
N ARG A 580 19.50 -39.01 -12.99
CA ARG A 580 18.49 -40.02 -12.70
C ARG A 580 19.16 -41.39 -12.57
N THR A 581 18.72 -42.27 -11.66
CA THR A 581 18.75 -43.75 -11.86
C THR A 581 17.94 -44.50 -10.79
N VAL A 582 17.40 -45.65 -11.19
CA VAL A 582 16.51 -46.67 -10.56
C VAL A 582 17.24 -48.03 -10.79
N PRO A 583 17.01 -49.21 -10.13
CA PRO A 583 15.91 -49.73 -9.29
C PRO A 583 16.27 -50.47 -7.96
N ASN A 584 15.19 -50.79 -7.22
CA ASN A 584 14.91 -51.79 -6.16
C ASN A 584 15.71 -53.14 -6.19
N PRO A 585 15.77 -53.99 -5.12
CA PRO A 585 14.58 -54.61 -4.49
C PRO A 585 14.62 -55.02 -2.98
N SER A 586 13.42 -55.39 -2.49
CA SER A 586 13.08 -56.32 -1.37
C SER A 586 13.33 -55.85 0.08
N ALA A 587 12.56 -56.16 1.14
CA ALA A 587 11.26 -56.76 1.48
C ALA A 587 11.44 -57.43 2.86
N THR A 588 10.62 -57.12 3.87
CA THR A 588 10.23 -57.95 5.06
C THR A 588 9.38 -57.07 5.99
N LEU A 589 8.05 -57.24 6.04
CA LEU A 589 7.25 -58.11 6.95
C LEU A 589 7.35 -57.76 8.45
N SER A 590 6.27 -57.19 9.02
CA SER A 590 5.61 -57.66 10.27
C SER A 590 4.34 -56.86 10.61
N THR A 591 3.21 -57.43 10.18
CA THR A 591 1.95 -57.76 10.87
C THR A 591 1.59 -57.20 12.27
N ASN A 592 0.27 -56.95 12.41
CA ASN A 592 -0.62 -56.96 13.59
C ASN A 592 -0.84 -55.64 14.35
N GLN A 593 -2.02 -55.29 14.88
CA GLN A 593 -3.44 -55.66 14.71
C GLN A 593 -4.22 -54.80 15.76
N ASN A 594 -5.49 -54.47 15.49
CA ASN A 594 -6.54 -54.01 16.42
C ASN A 594 -6.44 -52.57 17.00
N GLY A 595 -7.51 -51.78 17.15
CA GLY A 595 -8.95 -52.08 17.06
C GLY A 595 -9.81 -50.82 17.15
N PHE A 596 -11.08 -51.02 16.80
CA PHE A 596 -12.18 -50.06 16.64
C PHE A 596 -12.62 -49.32 17.92
N GLY A 597 -13.22 -48.13 17.75
CA GLY A 597 -14.18 -47.57 18.71
C GLY A 597 -14.45 -46.06 18.57
N PRO A 598 -15.68 -45.59 18.27
CA PRO A 598 -15.98 -44.20 17.88
C PRO A 598 -16.24 -43.28 19.08
N ARG A 599 -15.80 -42.02 19.00
CA ARG A 599 -16.13 -40.98 19.99
C ARG A 599 -17.33 -40.15 19.55
N LEU A 600 -18.21 -39.94 20.53
CA LEU A 600 -19.52 -39.30 20.50
C LEU A 600 -19.43 -37.79 20.22
N ILE A 601 -20.42 -37.30 19.46
CA ILE A 601 -20.70 -35.89 19.17
C ILE A 601 -21.54 -35.32 20.33
N PRO A 602 -21.19 -34.16 20.94
CA PRO A 602 -22.11 -33.47 21.84
C PRO A 602 -23.07 -32.58 21.05
N ASN A 603 -24.37 -32.76 21.31
CA ASN A 603 -25.45 -31.85 20.90
C ASN A 603 -25.32 -30.50 21.61
N PHE A 604 -25.27 -29.41 20.84
CA PHE A 604 -25.48 -28.05 21.33
C PHE A 604 -26.90 -27.60 21.03
N THR A 605 -27.68 -27.34 22.08
CA THR A 605 -28.96 -26.63 22.07
C THR A 605 -28.73 -25.12 22.00
N PRO A 606 -29.50 -24.36 21.20
CA PRO A 606 -29.39 -22.89 21.15
C PRO A 606 -30.14 -22.22 22.33
N PRO A 607 -29.66 -21.07 22.86
CA PRO A 607 -30.34 -20.34 23.91
C PRO A 607 -31.51 -19.50 23.38
N SER A 608 -32.55 -19.38 24.20
CA SER A 608 -33.76 -18.60 23.97
C SER A 608 -33.52 -17.09 24.10
N LEU A 609 -33.99 -16.32 23.11
CA LEU A 609 -34.04 -14.87 23.11
C LEU A 609 -35.14 -14.36 24.07
N SER A 610 -34.75 -13.55 25.05
CA SER A 610 -35.64 -12.73 25.88
C SER A 610 -35.78 -11.33 25.27
N ALA A 611 -37.02 -10.90 25.03
CA ALA A 611 -37.38 -9.59 24.48
C ALA A 611 -37.24 -8.46 25.53
N PRO A 612 -36.86 -7.23 25.13
CA PRO A 612 -36.89 -6.07 26.02
C PRO A 612 -38.26 -5.37 25.99
N SER A 613 -38.77 -5.08 27.18
CA SER A 613 -39.95 -4.27 27.48
C SER A 613 -39.68 -2.77 27.32
N TYR A 614 -40.53 -2.07 26.57
CA TYR A 614 -40.59 -0.61 26.52
C TYR A 614 -41.23 -0.04 27.81
N PRO A 615 -40.74 1.07 28.37
CA PRO A 615 -41.51 1.86 29.32
C PRO A 615 -42.35 2.92 28.59
N SER A 616 -43.62 2.99 28.98
CA SER A 616 -44.52 4.10 28.71
C SER A 616 -44.25 5.22 29.72
N SER A 617 -44.02 6.44 29.23
CA SER A 617 -44.55 7.73 29.70
C SER A 617 -43.82 8.88 29.03
#